data_AF-A0A934YQ01-F1
#
_entry.id   AF-A0A934YQ01-F1
#
_cell.length_a   1.000
_cell.length_b   1.000
_cell.length_c   1.000
_cell.angle_alpha   90.00
_cell.angle_beta   90.00
_cell.angle_gamma   90.00
#
_symmetry.space_group_name_H-M   'P 1'
#
loop_
_entity.id
_entity.type
_entity.pdbx_description
1 polymer ?
#
loop_
_entity_poly.entity_id
_entity_poly.type
_entity_poly.pdbx_seq_one_letter_code
_entity_poly.pdbx_strand_id
1 'polypeptide(L)'
;MSKVKWLTAAVVVLLCMNIGLLTFGHFSGPGHDGPKKIVIERLHFDKAQVEGYSRLIEVHQTMLAAKMEEMNAARKALYATLAKPNSDPDPLFDRVAEIQTEIERIHVAHFAAIKGICRPDQLNDYNALANDLSKVFGRIGPRSKGR
;
A
#
# COMPACT_ATOMS: atom_id res chain seq x y z
N MET A 1 -19.37 21.74 -53.11
CA MET A 1 -18.39 21.08 -52.22
C MET A 1 -18.88 19.67 -51.90
N SER A 2 -18.12 18.64 -52.28
CA SER A 2 -18.58 17.25 -52.29
C SER A 2 -18.91 16.73 -50.88
N LYS A 3 -20.04 16.02 -50.75
CA LYS A 3 -20.51 15.37 -49.50
C LYS A 3 -19.41 14.56 -48.81
N VAL A 4 -18.50 13.98 -49.61
CA VAL A 4 -17.31 13.28 -49.16
C VAL A 4 -16.40 14.17 -48.30
N LYS A 5 -16.15 15.43 -48.65
CA LYS A 5 -15.30 16.35 -47.86
C LYS A 5 -15.88 16.63 -46.47
N TRP A 6 -17.21 16.72 -46.37
CA TRP A 6 -17.90 16.91 -45.09
C TRP A 6 -17.86 15.65 -44.22
N LEU A 7 -18.04 14.47 -44.81
CA LEU A 7 -17.90 13.21 -44.11
C LEU A 7 -16.47 12.98 -43.64
N THR A 8 -15.46 13.29 -44.48
CA THR A 8 -14.05 13.21 -44.09
C THR A 8 -13.74 14.15 -42.93
N ALA A 9 -14.24 15.39 -42.96
CA ALA A 9 -14.06 16.32 -41.85
C ALA A 9 -14.69 15.81 -40.55
N ALA A 10 -15.91 15.26 -40.61
CA ALA A 10 -16.59 14.68 -39.45
C ALA A 10 -15.81 13.49 -38.85
N VAL A 11 -15.27 12.60 -39.68
CA VAL A 11 -14.46 11.46 -39.25
C VAL A 11 -13.16 11.90 -38.59
N VAL A 12 -12.49 12.92 -39.14
CA VAL A 12 -11.24 13.46 -38.55
C VAL A 12 -11.50 14.10 -37.19
N VAL A 13 -12.58 14.88 -37.04
CA VAL A 13 -12.96 15.47 -35.74
C VAL A 13 -13.28 14.40 -34.71
N LEU A 14 -14.04 13.36 -35.10
CA LEU A 14 -14.38 12.25 -34.23
C LEU A 14 -13.12 11.48 -33.79
N LEU A 15 -12.15 11.28 -34.70
CA LEU A 15 -10.88 10.63 -34.38
C LEU A 15 -10.06 11.45 -33.38
N CYS A 16 -9.92 12.76 -33.60
CA CYS A 16 -9.21 13.65 -32.69
C CYS A 16 -9.86 13.70 -31.31
N MET A 17 -11.19 13.71 -31.23
CA MET A 17 -11.93 13.70 -29.97
C MET A 17 -11.75 12.38 -29.20
N ASN A 18 -11.74 11.24 -29.90
CA ASN A 18 -11.43 9.95 -29.28
C ASN A 18 -9.97 9.85 -28.81
N ILE A 19 -9.01 10.36 -29.58
CA ILE A 19 -7.60 10.44 -29.16
C ILE A 19 -7.44 11.37 -27.94
N GLY A 20 -8.17 12.50 -27.92
CA GLY A 20 -8.25 13.39 -26.77
C GLY A 20 -8.78 12.68 -25.52
N LEU A 21 -9.87 11.91 -25.64
CA LEU A 21 -10.42 11.11 -24.54
C LEU A 21 -9.45 10.04 -24.05
N LEU A 22 -8.75 9.34 -24.96
CA LEU A 22 -7.77 8.31 -24.62
C LEU A 22 -6.53 8.89 -23.93
N THR A 23 -6.08 10.07 -24.33
CA THR A 23 -4.92 10.75 -23.72
C THR A 23 -5.28 11.41 -22.39
N PHE A 24 -6.47 11.99 -22.25
CA PHE A 24 -6.93 12.61 -21.00
C PHE A 24 -7.06 11.60 -19.86
N GLY A 25 -7.51 10.37 -20.16
CA GLY A 25 -7.58 9.28 -19.18
C GLY A 25 -6.23 8.69 -18.76
N HIS A 26 -5.16 8.89 -19.54
CA HIS A 26 -3.83 8.33 -19.26
C HIS A 26 -2.92 9.29 -18.47
N PHE A 27 -3.16 10.60 -18.55
CA PHE A 27 -2.40 11.63 -17.81
C PHE A 27 -3.05 12.07 -16.50
N SER A 28 -4.31 11.69 -16.26
CA SER A 28 -5.10 12.10 -15.08
C SER A 28 -5.43 10.93 -14.15
N GLY A 29 -4.54 9.96 -14.03
CA GLY A 29 -4.61 9.07 -12.86
C GLY A 29 -4.20 9.91 -11.65
N PRO A 30 -4.99 10.02 -10.57
CA PRO A 30 -4.48 10.58 -9.34
C PRO A 30 -3.25 9.75 -8.99
N GLY A 31 -2.08 10.39 -9.04
CA GLY A 31 -0.86 9.75 -8.61
C GLY A 31 -1.13 9.29 -7.19
N HIS A 32 -1.32 7.99 -7.00
CA HIS A 32 -1.29 7.41 -5.67
C HIS A 32 0.16 7.52 -5.23
N ASP A 33 0.52 8.71 -4.79
CA ASP A 33 1.72 8.97 -4.04
C ASP A 33 1.68 7.98 -2.88
N GLY A 34 2.58 6.99 -2.92
CA GLY A 34 2.58 5.90 -1.97
C GLY A 34 2.68 6.43 -0.54
N PRO A 35 2.35 5.62 0.49
CA PRO A 35 2.31 6.06 1.89
C PRO A 35 3.57 6.82 2.31
N LYS A 36 4.74 6.43 1.79
CA LYS A 36 6.01 7.13 1.99
C LYS A 36 5.92 8.63 1.67
N LYS A 37 5.39 9.00 0.51
CA LYS A 37 5.33 10.41 0.08
C LYS A 37 4.30 11.20 0.89
N ILE A 38 3.16 10.59 1.20
CA ILE A 38 2.14 11.18 2.08
C ILE A 38 2.73 11.53 3.46
N VAL A 39 3.52 10.62 4.05
CA VAL A 39 4.17 10.86 5.34
C VAL A 39 5.20 11.99 5.25
N ILE A 40 6.06 11.99 4.23
CA ILE A 40 7.08 13.03 4.03
C ILE A 40 6.43 14.42 3.88
N GLU A 41 5.37 14.52 3.08
CA GLU A 41 4.68 15.78 2.82
C GLU A 41 3.92 16.28 4.04
N ARG A 42 3.15 15.43 4.72
CA ARG A 42 2.34 15.82 5.88
C ARG A 42 3.17 16.17 7.09
N LEU A 43 4.32 15.53 7.28
CA LEU A 43 5.22 15.81 8.40
C LEU A 43 6.31 16.83 8.05
N HIS A 44 6.32 17.35 6.82
CA HIS A 44 7.31 18.32 6.35
C HIS A 44 8.75 17.85 6.63
N PHE A 45 9.06 16.60 6.28
CA PHE A 45 10.38 16.02 6.56
C PHE A 45 11.48 16.73 5.77
N ASP A 46 12.57 17.06 6.47
CA ASP A 46 13.80 17.53 5.85
C ASP A 46 14.61 16.38 5.23
N LYS A 47 15.72 16.70 4.55
CA LYS A 47 16.56 15.70 3.87
C LYS A 47 17.08 14.61 4.81
N ALA A 48 17.51 14.98 6.03
CA ALA A 48 18.03 14.01 6.99
C ALA A 48 16.92 13.09 7.52
N GLN A 49 15.73 13.65 7.74
CA GLN A 49 14.54 12.89 8.13
C GLN A 49 14.06 11.95 7.02
N VAL A 50 14.11 12.37 5.74
CA VAL A 50 13.75 11.52 4.59
C VAL A 50 14.69 10.32 4.46
N GLU A 51 15.99 10.51 4.67
CA GLU A 51 16.97 9.42 4.70
C GLU A 51 16.74 8.48 5.89
N GLY A 52 16.51 9.03 7.08
CA GLY A 52 16.16 8.27 8.28
C GLY A 52 14.90 7.43 8.07
N TYR A 53 13.85 8.05 7.51
CA TYR A 53 12.59 7.38 7.21
C TYR A 53 12.75 6.26 6.17
N SER A 54 13.60 6.45 5.16
CA SER A 54 13.87 5.42 4.16
C SER A 54 14.48 4.17 4.80
N ARG A 55 15.41 4.32 5.75
CA ARG A 55 15.95 3.19 6.53
C ARG A 55 14.88 2.53 7.40
N LEU A 56 14.01 3.31 8.04
CA LEU A 56 12.90 2.76 8.83
C LEU A 56 11.94 1.91 7.97
N ILE A 57 11.70 2.31 6.72
CA ILE A 57 10.89 1.53 5.76
C ILE A 57 11.57 0.20 5.42
N GLU A 58 12.86 0.20 5.12
CA GLU A 58 13.61 -1.02 4.78
C GLU A 58 13.60 -2.03 5.93
N VAL A 59 13.84 -1.56 7.16
CA VAL A 59 13.75 -2.40 8.37
C VAL A 59 12.35 -2.97 8.52
N HIS A 60 11.32 -2.12 8.40
CA HIS A 60 9.93 -2.54 8.51
C HIS A 60 9.55 -3.59 7.46
N GLN A 61 9.93 -3.39 6.20
CA GLN A 61 9.67 -4.32 5.10
C GLN A 61 10.35 -5.68 5.34
N THR A 62 11.59 -5.67 5.83
CA THR A 62 12.34 -6.90 6.12
C THR A 62 11.67 -7.71 7.24
N MET A 63 11.29 -7.04 8.34
CA MET A 63 10.60 -7.69 9.46
C MET A 63 9.24 -8.24 9.05
N LEU A 64 8.49 -7.47 8.24
CA LEU A 64 7.16 -7.88 7.79
C LEU A 64 7.24 -9.06 6.80
N ALA A 65 8.23 -9.07 5.91
CA ALA A 65 8.45 -10.18 4.98
C ALA A 65 8.69 -11.50 5.70
N ALA A 66 9.53 -11.51 6.74
CA ALA A 66 9.77 -12.69 7.57
C ALA A 66 8.48 -13.21 8.21
N LYS A 67 7.66 -12.32 8.80
CA LYS A 67 6.38 -12.71 9.42
C LYS A 67 5.33 -13.16 8.41
N MET A 68 5.32 -12.60 7.21
CA MET A 68 4.45 -13.06 6.13
C MET A 68 4.82 -14.48 5.66
N GLU A 69 6.11 -14.83 5.64
CA GLU A 69 6.55 -16.20 5.35
C GLU A 69 6.07 -17.18 6.43
N GLU A 70 6.26 -16.83 7.72
CA GLU A 70 5.74 -17.61 8.85
C GLU A 70 4.22 -17.80 8.76
N MET A 71 3.46 -16.73 8.47
CA MET A 71 2.01 -16.75 8.31
C MET A 71 1.58 -17.70 7.17
N ASN A 72 2.26 -17.66 6.03
CA ASN A 72 1.97 -18.52 4.90
C ASN A 72 2.25 -20.00 5.22
N ALA A 73 3.34 -20.29 5.93
CA ALA A 73 3.65 -21.64 6.39
C ALA A 73 2.61 -22.15 7.38
N ALA A 74 2.21 -21.34 8.36
CA ALA A 74 1.18 -21.67 9.34
C ALA A 74 -0.18 -21.94 8.67
N ARG A 75 -0.60 -21.09 7.71
CA ARG A 75 -1.84 -21.31 6.93
C ARG A 75 -1.79 -22.57 6.09
N LYS A 76 -0.65 -22.87 5.45
CA LYS A 76 -0.47 -24.10 4.69
C LYS A 76 -0.60 -25.33 5.58
N ALA A 77 0.01 -25.30 6.77
CA ALA A 77 -0.13 -26.38 7.75
C ALA A 77 -1.57 -26.52 8.24
N LEU A 78 -2.24 -25.39 8.53
CA LEU A 78 -3.64 -25.35 8.95
C LEU A 78 -4.55 -26.00 7.94
N TYR A 79 -4.41 -25.70 6.64
CA TYR A 79 -5.26 -26.31 5.62
C TYR A 79 -4.90 -27.78 5.33
N ALA A 80 -3.66 -28.20 5.60
CA ALA A 80 -3.26 -29.59 5.46
C ALA A 80 -3.94 -30.51 6.50
N THR A 81 -4.45 -29.99 7.61
CA THR A 81 -5.21 -30.79 8.60
C THR A 81 -6.52 -31.31 8.02
N LEU A 82 -7.14 -30.59 7.06
CA LEU A 82 -8.39 -30.98 6.40
C LEU A 82 -8.28 -32.31 5.65
N ALA A 83 -7.08 -32.68 5.20
CA ALA A 83 -6.81 -33.94 4.52
C ALA A 83 -6.46 -35.09 5.49
N LYS A 84 -6.35 -34.84 6.81
CA LYS A 84 -5.93 -35.82 7.81
C LYS A 84 -7.06 -36.14 8.78
N PRO A 85 -7.54 -37.40 8.83
CA PRO A 85 -8.51 -37.80 9.84
C PRO A 85 -7.91 -37.67 11.25
N ASN A 86 -8.69 -37.14 12.19
CA ASN A 86 -8.33 -36.91 13.61
C ASN A 86 -7.19 -35.89 13.85
N SER A 87 -6.91 -34.99 12.89
CA SER A 87 -5.99 -33.88 13.14
C SER A 87 -6.72 -32.76 13.89
N ASP A 88 -6.14 -32.32 15.00
CA ASP A 88 -6.60 -31.13 15.73
C ASP A 88 -5.99 -29.85 15.10
N PRO A 89 -6.80 -28.93 14.56
CA PRO A 89 -6.32 -27.68 13.99
C PRO A 89 -6.08 -26.56 15.03
N ASP A 90 -6.52 -26.71 16.28
CA ASP A 90 -6.53 -25.63 17.28
C ASP A 90 -5.14 -25.00 17.52
N PRO A 91 -4.05 -25.77 17.66
CA PRO A 91 -2.71 -25.19 17.82
C PRO A 91 -2.25 -24.33 16.63
N LEU A 92 -2.77 -24.60 15.43
CA LEU A 92 -2.44 -23.84 14.22
C LEU A 92 -3.25 -22.55 14.14
N PHE A 93 -4.47 -22.52 14.69
CA PHE A 93 -5.22 -21.27 14.86
C PHE A 93 -4.52 -20.33 15.83
N ASP A 94 -4.06 -20.84 16.98
CA ASP A 94 -3.29 -20.07 17.95
C ASP A 94 -2.02 -19.49 17.32
N ARG A 95 -1.31 -20.31 16.53
CA ARG A 95 -0.11 -19.85 15.83
C ARG A 95 -0.42 -18.74 14.82
N VAL A 96 -1.52 -18.83 14.08
CA VAL A 96 -1.96 -17.77 13.15
C VAL A 96 -2.28 -16.48 13.92
N ALA A 97 -2.98 -16.58 15.06
CA ALA A 97 -3.32 -15.43 15.89
C ALA A 97 -2.07 -14.75 16.50
N GLU A 98 -1.10 -15.55 16.94
CA GLU A 98 0.18 -15.06 17.44
C GLU A 98 0.93 -14.27 16.37
N ILE A 99 1.09 -14.83 15.16
CA ILE A 99 1.80 -14.14 14.07
C ILE A 99 1.08 -12.86 13.67
N GLN A 100 -0.26 -12.84 13.65
CA GLN A 100 -1.02 -11.62 13.38
C GLN A 100 -0.74 -10.54 14.44
N THR A 101 -0.66 -10.92 15.71
CA THR A 101 -0.33 -10.01 16.80
C THR A 101 1.09 -9.44 16.64
N GLU A 102 2.05 -10.26 16.24
CA GLU A 102 3.42 -9.82 15.96
C GLU A 102 3.50 -8.85 14.79
N ILE A 103 2.73 -9.10 13.72
CA ILE A 103 2.61 -8.17 12.59
C ILE A 103 2.10 -6.80 13.05
N GLU A 104 1.05 -6.76 13.88
CA GLU A 104 0.54 -5.49 14.39
C GLU A 104 1.55 -4.77 15.31
N ARG A 105 2.32 -5.51 16.10
CA ARG A 105 3.42 -4.92 16.89
C ARG A 105 4.47 -4.28 15.98
N ILE A 106 4.80 -4.91 14.85
CA ILE A 106 5.73 -4.36 13.85
C ILE A 106 5.16 -3.08 13.21
N HIS A 107 3.86 -3.02 12.89
CA HIS A 107 3.22 -1.80 12.39
C HIS A 107 3.27 -0.67 13.41
N VAL A 108 2.85 -0.93 14.65
CA VAL A 108 2.85 0.07 15.73
C VAL A 108 4.28 0.56 16.02
N ALA A 109 5.26 -0.33 16.04
CA ALA A 109 6.67 0.03 16.21
C ALA A 109 7.18 0.93 15.06
N HIS A 110 6.78 0.66 13.81
CA HIS A 110 7.14 1.52 12.68
C HIS A 110 6.57 2.94 12.83
N PHE A 111 5.30 3.07 13.22
CA PHE A 111 4.69 4.38 13.44
C PHE A 111 5.34 5.12 14.62
N ALA A 112 5.66 4.42 15.71
CA ALA A 112 6.41 4.99 16.82
C ALA A 112 7.82 5.45 16.40
N ALA A 113 8.51 4.70 15.53
CA ALA A 113 9.81 5.09 14.99
C ALA A 113 9.72 6.33 14.09
N ILE A 114 8.65 6.47 13.29
CA ILE A 114 8.37 7.71 12.53
C ILE A 114 8.22 8.89 13.49
N LYS A 115 7.47 8.73 14.59
CA LYS A 115 7.37 9.77 15.63
C LYS A 115 8.75 10.14 16.20
N GLY A 116 9.62 9.15 16.40
CA GLY A 116 10.95 9.33 16.98
C GLY A 116 11.90 10.18 16.13
N ILE A 117 11.68 10.29 14.82
CA ILE A 117 12.45 11.17 13.94
C ILE A 117 11.83 12.56 13.75
N CYS A 118 10.63 12.80 14.29
CA CYS A 118 9.98 14.11 14.24
C CYS A 118 10.64 15.10 15.21
N ARG A 119 10.76 16.35 14.78
CA ARG A 119 11.11 17.49 15.64
C ARG A 119 9.89 17.93 16.46
N PRO A 120 10.09 18.71 17.55
CA PRO A 120 8.99 19.19 18.38
C PRO A 120 7.88 19.94 17.60
N ASP A 121 8.25 20.70 16.57
CA ASP A 121 7.32 21.43 15.69
C ASP A 121 6.41 20.51 14.86
N GLN A 122 6.85 19.29 14.56
CA GLN A 122 6.13 18.33 13.71
C GLN A 122 5.20 17.38 14.49
N LEU A 123 5.22 17.42 15.83
CA LEU A 123 4.45 16.46 16.65
C LEU A 123 2.94 16.64 16.52
N ASN A 124 2.47 17.87 16.27
CA ASN A 124 1.05 18.12 16.02
C ASN A 124 0.60 17.49 14.69
N ASP A 125 1.41 17.64 13.63
CA ASP A 125 1.15 17.02 12.33
C ASP A 125 1.21 15.50 12.41
N TYR A 126 2.13 14.95 13.22
CA TYR A 126 2.16 13.52 13.51
C TYR A 126 0.88 13.03 14.19
N ASN A 127 0.38 13.74 15.20
CA ASN A 127 -0.86 13.35 15.87
C ASN A 127 -2.07 13.43 14.92
N ALA A 128 -2.10 14.42 14.02
CA ALA A 128 -3.11 14.49 12.97
C ALA A 128 -2.99 13.31 11.98
N LEU A 129 -1.77 12.98 11.53
CA LEU A 129 -1.49 11.81 10.69
C LEU A 129 -1.91 10.50 11.37
N ALA A 130 -1.67 10.36 12.67
CA ALA A 130 -1.99 9.16 13.46
C ALA A 130 -3.48 8.78 13.35
N ASN A 131 -4.36 9.77 13.34
CA ASN A 131 -5.81 9.58 13.18
C ASN A 131 -6.22 9.08 11.77
N ASP A 132 -5.34 9.25 10.78
CA ASP A 132 -5.57 8.88 9.39
C ASP A 132 -4.76 7.65 8.95
N LEU A 133 -3.95 7.04 9.83
CA LEU A 133 -3.06 5.93 9.45
C LEU A 133 -3.82 4.77 8.79
N SER A 134 -5.01 4.42 9.29
CA SER A 134 -5.84 3.37 8.68
C SER A 134 -6.26 3.70 7.25
N LYS A 135 -6.45 4.98 6.90
CA LYS A 135 -6.79 5.40 5.53
C LYS A 135 -5.56 5.44 4.63
N VAL A 136 -4.43 5.91 5.16
CA VAL A 136 -3.16 6.04 4.43
C VAL A 136 -2.55 4.67 4.12
N PHE A 137 -2.62 3.74 5.08
CA PHE A 137 -2.00 2.41 4.97
C PHE A 137 -3.00 1.28 4.67
N GLY A 138 -4.31 1.47 4.89
CA GLY A 138 -5.33 0.43 4.68
C GLY A 138 -5.70 0.14 3.22
N ARG A 139 -5.25 0.96 2.26
CA ARG A 139 -5.48 0.72 0.82
C ARG A 139 -4.49 -0.27 0.18
N ILE A 140 -3.52 -0.76 0.93
CA ILE A 140 -2.52 -1.72 0.47
C ILE A 140 -2.97 -3.12 0.89
N GLY A 141 -4.06 -3.60 0.29
CA GLY A 141 -4.26 -5.03 0.19
C GLY A 141 -3.16 -5.63 -0.69
N PRO A 142 -2.80 -6.92 -0.53
CA PRO A 142 -1.84 -7.55 -1.43
C PRO A 142 -2.35 -7.35 -2.86
N ARG A 143 -1.57 -6.66 -3.71
CA ARG A 143 -1.78 -6.72 -5.15
C ARG A 143 -1.59 -8.19 -5.49
N SER A 144 -2.70 -8.91 -5.64
CA SER A 144 -2.74 -10.14 -6.41
C SER A 144 -2.12 -9.78 -7.75
N LYS A 145 -0.84 -10.09 -7.93
CA LYS A 145 -0.28 -10.26 -9.26
C LYS A 145 -1.01 -11.49 -9.77
N GLY A 146 -2.11 -11.24 -10.48
CA GLY A 146 -2.82 -12.25 -11.24
C GLY A 146 -1.77 -13.04 -12.01
N ARG A 147 -1.68 -14.32 -11.68
CA ARG A 147 -1.01 -15.32 -12.50
C ARG A 147 -1.86 -15.55 -13.73
#